data_AF-A0A1R0ZLK3-F1
#
_entry.id   AF-A0A1R0ZLK3-F1
#
_cell.length_a   1.000
_cell.length_b   1.000
_cell.length_c   1.000
_cell.angle_alpha   90.00
_cell.angle_beta   90.00
_cell.angle_gamma   90.00
#
_symmetry.space_group_name_H-M   'P 1'
#
loop_
_entity.id
_entity.type
_entity.pdbx_description
1 polymer ?
#
loop_
_entity_poly.entity_id
_entity_poly.type
_entity_poly.pdbx_seq_one_letter_code
_entity_poly.pdbx_strand_id
1 'polypeptide(L)'
;MYGGTASKYFLMSNRFISSQREEIVKQEIDDWLSSQERKEKLAGERYYRNKADILKRKRMTIGAGGALVEATNLANNKIVHGFLRKFVGQKAGYLLSKEMSIQTKNKVYDELLTGIFDKGFKRLLKNLLKDSFKMGCAWLHVYLRRECPVSDGC
;
A
#
# COMPACT_ATOMS: atom_id res chain seq x y z
N MET A 1 -38.02 -34.95 32.77
CA MET A 1 -37.60 -35.08 31.36
C MET A 1 -37.46 -33.69 30.76
N TYR A 2 -36.27 -33.12 30.66
CA TYR A 2 -35.96 -32.12 29.63
C TYR A 2 -34.47 -32.20 29.35
N GLY A 3 -34.12 -33.18 28.54
CA GLY A 3 -32.81 -33.27 27.92
C GLY A 3 -32.76 -32.37 26.68
N GLY A 4 -31.59 -31.74 26.50
CA GLY A 4 -30.99 -31.57 25.18
C GLY A 4 -31.60 -30.50 24.26
N THR A 5 -31.38 -29.21 24.54
CA THR A 5 -31.48 -28.16 23.50
C THR A 5 -30.49 -27.01 23.64
N ALA A 6 -29.69 -26.88 24.71
CA ALA A 6 -28.86 -25.67 24.90
C ALA A 6 -27.57 -25.61 24.06
N SER A 7 -27.02 -26.74 23.60
CA SER A 7 -25.71 -26.76 22.94
C SER A 7 -25.76 -26.47 21.43
N LYS A 8 -26.88 -26.74 20.75
CA LYS A 8 -27.00 -26.54 19.29
C LYS A 8 -27.26 -25.08 18.91
N TYR A 9 -27.97 -24.30 19.73
CA TYR A 9 -28.28 -22.89 19.44
C TYR A 9 -27.10 -21.93 19.71
N PHE A 10 -26.20 -22.27 20.64
CA PHE A 10 -25.02 -21.43 20.94
C PHE A 10 -23.93 -21.49 19.86
N LEU A 11 -23.74 -22.66 19.23
CA LEU A 11 -22.81 -22.82 18.10
C LEU A 11 -23.40 -22.34 16.77
N MET A 12 -24.73 -22.23 16.67
CA MET A 12 -25.42 -21.78 15.46
C MET A 12 -25.59 -20.25 15.43
N SER A 13 -25.68 -19.57 16.59
CA SER A 13 -25.70 -18.09 16.65
C SER A 13 -24.34 -17.46 16.32
N ASN A 14 -23.22 -18.04 16.79
CA ASN A 14 -21.88 -17.56 16.45
C ASN A 14 -21.54 -17.76 14.95
N ARG A 15 -22.09 -18.80 14.32
CA ARG A 15 -21.88 -19.11 12.90
C ARG A 15 -22.69 -18.21 11.97
N PHE A 16 -23.85 -17.72 12.42
CA PHE A 16 -24.69 -16.77 11.68
C PHE A 16 -24.12 -15.34 11.75
N ILE A 17 -23.57 -14.95 12.90
CA ILE A 17 -22.86 -13.66 13.06
C ILE A 17 -21.49 -13.71 12.35
N SER A 18 -20.84 -14.87 12.22
CA SER A 18 -19.62 -14.99 11.41
C SER A 18 -19.91 -14.88 9.92
N SER A 19 -20.98 -15.52 9.39
CA SER A 19 -21.34 -15.39 7.97
C SER A 19 -21.73 -13.95 7.61
N GLN A 20 -22.52 -13.27 8.45
CA GLN A 20 -22.83 -11.85 8.25
C GLN A 20 -21.59 -10.95 8.34
N ARG A 21 -20.64 -11.22 9.25
CA ARG A 21 -19.37 -10.47 9.32
C ARG A 21 -18.48 -10.73 8.11
N GLU A 22 -18.42 -11.96 7.62
CA GLU A 22 -17.68 -12.30 6.41
C GLU A 22 -18.27 -11.60 5.18
N GLU A 23 -19.59 -11.53 5.06
CA GLU A 23 -20.28 -10.81 3.99
C GLU A 23 -20.01 -9.30 4.07
N ILE A 24 -20.11 -8.69 5.26
CA ILE A 24 -19.78 -7.26 5.45
C ILE A 24 -18.32 -6.97 5.09
N VAL A 25 -17.38 -7.82 5.53
CA VAL A 25 -15.95 -7.64 5.21
C VAL A 25 -15.70 -7.77 3.71
N LYS A 26 -16.34 -8.73 3.03
CA LYS A 26 -16.23 -8.87 1.57
C LYS A 26 -16.77 -7.62 0.87
N GLN A 27 -17.91 -7.12 1.31
CA GLN A 27 -18.54 -5.93 0.73
C GLN A 27 -17.65 -4.69 0.90
N GLU A 28 -17.09 -4.49 2.10
CA GLU A 28 -16.14 -3.40 2.36
C GLU A 28 -14.87 -3.52 1.51
N ILE A 29 -14.37 -4.75 1.32
CA ILE A 29 -13.22 -5.00 0.43
C ILE A 29 -13.57 -4.65 -1.01
N ASP A 30 -14.73 -5.06 -1.51
CA ASP A 30 -15.17 -4.80 -2.89
C ASP A 30 -15.41 -3.30 -3.13
N ASP A 31 -16.00 -2.61 -2.15
CA ASP A 31 -16.18 -1.17 -2.15
C ASP A 31 -14.81 -0.46 -2.15
N TRP A 32 -13.86 -0.93 -1.33
CA TRP A 32 -12.48 -0.43 -1.35
C TRP A 32 -11.79 -0.69 -2.70
N LEU A 33 -11.98 -1.87 -3.28
CA LEU A 33 -11.35 -2.26 -4.55
C LEU A 33 -11.83 -1.39 -5.72
N SER A 34 -13.11 -1.00 -5.70
CA SER A 34 -13.77 -0.17 -6.71
C SER A 34 -13.62 1.35 -6.49
N SER A 35 -13.26 1.75 -5.26
CA SER A 35 -13.11 3.13 -4.83
C SER A 35 -12.20 3.97 -5.73
N GLN A 36 -12.53 5.26 -5.82
CA GLN A 36 -11.70 6.23 -6.54
C GLN A 36 -10.34 6.43 -5.87
N GLU A 37 -10.31 6.45 -4.53
CA GLU A 37 -9.08 6.59 -3.75
C GLU A 37 -8.06 5.50 -4.11
N ARG A 38 -8.50 4.24 -4.21
CA ARG A 38 -7.60 3.14 -4.60
C ARG A 38 -7.10 3.29 -6.04
N LYS A 39 -7.94 3.75 -6.98
CA LYS A 39 -7.53 4.00 -8.37
C LYS A 39 -6.43 5.06 -8.43
N GLU A 40 -6.54 6.11 -7.64
CA GLU A 40 -5.53 7.17 -7.53
C GLU A 40 -4.23 6.66 -6.92
N LYS A 41 -4.30 5.84 -5.86
CA LYS A 41 -3.12 5.16 -5.28
C LYS A 41 -2.36 4.35 -6.32
N LEU A 42 -3.07 3.55 -7.11
CA LEU A 42 -2.50 2.75 -8.19
C LEU A 42 -1.95 3.62 -9.32
N ALA A 43 -2.60 4.75 -9.61
CA ALA A 43 -2.08 5.73 -10.56
C ALA A 43 -0.76 6.35 -10.07
N GLY A 44 -0.68 6.78 -8.82
CA GLY A 44 0.53 7.33 -8.23
C GLY A 44 1.73 6.37 -8.32
N GLU A 45 1.53 5.09 -7.95
CA GLU A 45 2.56 4.06 -8.10
C GLU A 45 2.96 3.85 -9.57
N ARG A 46 1.98 3.84 -10.48
CA ARG A 46 2.22 3.70 -11.92
C ARG A 46 3.07 4.85 -12.47
N TYR A 47 2.73 6.09 -12.13
CA TYR A 47 3.49 7.27 -12.55
C TYR A 47 4.89 7.30 -11.92
N TYR A 48 5.05 6.82 -10.69
CA TYR A 48 6.36 6.72 -10.03
C TYR A 48 7.29 5.74 -10.76
N ARG A 49 6.73 4.66 -11.33
CA ARG A 49 7.45 3.70 -12.18
C ARG A 49 7.60 4.14 -13.64
N ASN A 50 7.34 5.41 -13.97
CA ASN A 50 7.37 5.94 -15.33
C ASN A 50 6.42 5.20 -16.29
N LYS A 51 5.27 4.71 -15.80
CA LYS A 51 4.24 4.07 -16.64
C LYS A 51 3.06 5.03 -16.89
N ALA A 52 3.37 6.27 -17.29
CA ALA A 52 2.38 7.33 -17.46
C ALA A 52 1.36 7.03 -18.58
N ASP A 53 0.23 7.73 -18.56
CA ASP A 53 -0.89 7.47 -19.49
C ASP A 53 -0.55 7.82 -20.95
N ILE A 54 0.50 8.63 -21.17
CA ILE A 54 1.06 8.88 -22.50
C ILE A 54 1.43 7.59 -23.24
N LEU A 55 1.82 6.54 -22.51
CA LEU A 55 2.12 5.22 -23.11
C LEU A 55 0.90 4.61 -23.80
N LYS A 56 -0.31 4.90 -23.31
CA LYS A 56 -1.58 4.40 -23.85
C LYS A 56 -2.14 5.29 -24.96
N ARG A 57 -1.61 6.50 -25.16
CA ARG A 57 -2.10 7.45 -26.18
C ARG A 57 -1.93 6.84 -27.57
N LYS A 58 -3.00 6.84 -28.35
CA LYS A 58 -3.00 6.48 -29.78
C LYS A 58 -3.31 7.72 -30.61
N ARG A 59 -2.74 7.83 -31.80
CA ARG A 59 -3.08 8.91 -32.73
C ARG A 59 -4.26 8.43 -33.54
N MET A 60 -5.37 9.17 -33.48
CA MET A 60 -6.59 8.83 -34.20
C MET A 60 -6.76 9.80 -35.38
N THR A 61 -7.29 9.30 -36.50
CA THR A 61 -7.71 10.07 -37.68
C THR A 61 -9.18 9.78 -37.98
N ILE A 62 -9.84 10.67 -38.72
CA ILE A 62 -11.22 10.46 -39.17
C ILE A 62 -11.17 9.57 -40.42
N GLY A 63 -11.78 8.40 -40.34
CA GLY A 63 -11.92 7.44 -41.44
C GLY A 63 -13.20 7.65 -42.26
N ALA A 64 -13.43 6.77 -43.22
CA ALA A 64 -14.66 6.77 -44.02
C ALA A 64 -15.90 6.60 -43.11
N GLY A 65 -16.89 7.47 -43.28
CA GLY A 65 -18.11 7.47 -42.45
C GLY A 65 -17.98 8.19 -41.09
N GLY A 66 -16.88 8.93 -40.85
CA GLY A 66 -16.72 9.75 -39.65
C GLY A 66 -16.20 8.99 -38.41
N ALA A 67 -15.90 7.69 -38.53
CA ALA A 67 -15.36 6.89 -37.44
C ALA A 67 -13.89 7.21 -37.15
N LEU A 68 -13.49 7.19 -35.87
CA LEU A 68 -12.09 7.36 -35.46
C LEU A 68 -11.29 6.08 -35.71
N VAL A 69 -10.28 6.15 -36.57
CA VAL A 69 -9.37 5.04 -36.89
C VAL A 69 -7.96 5.37 -36.40
N GLU A 70 -7.22 4.38 -35.89
CA GLU A 70 -5.83 4.59 -35.48
C GLU A 70 -4.95 4.90 -36.71
N ALA A 71 -4.28 6.05 -36.67
CA ALA A 71 -3.43 6.51 -37.75
C ALA A 71 -2.05 5.83 -37.69
N THR A 72 -1.93 4.68 -38.35
CA THR A 72 -0.66 3.91 -38.44
C THR A 72 0.42 4.63 -39.24
N ASN A 73 0.03 5.51 -40.16
CA ASN A 73 0.95 6.20 -41.08
C ASN A 73 1.72 7.35 -40.41
N LEU A 74 1.34 7.75 -39.19
CA LEU A 74 1.95 8.87 -38.50
C LEU A 74 2.73 8.40 -37.26
N ALA A 75 3.97 8.88 -37.11
CA ALA A 75 4.79 8.57 -35.95
C ALA A 75 4.11 9.02 -34.65
N ASN A 76 4.01 8.10 -33.68
CA ASN A 76 3.42 8.34 -32.37
C ASN A 76 4.51 8.23 -31.28
N ASN A 77 5.41 9.22 -31.24
CA ASN A 77 6.48 9.26 -30.26
C ASN A 77 5.91 9.55 -28.87
N LYS A 78 6.19 8.66 -27.91
CA LYS A 78 5.70 8.74 -26.53
C LYS A 78 6.87 8.95 -25.59
N ILE A 79 7.04 10.19 -25.14
CA ILE A 79 8.10 10.55 -24.21
C ILE A 79 7.54 10.52 -22.79
N VAL A 80 8.12 9.68 -21.93
CA VAL A 80 7.77 9.64 -20.51
C VAL A 80 8.80 10.42 -19.71
N HIS A 81 8.33 11.41 -18.95
CA HIS A 81 9.17 12.14 -18.01
C HIS A 81 9.00 11.58 -16.59
N GLY A 82 10.11 11.22 -15.95
CA GLY A 82 10.12 10.68 -14.58
C GLY A 82 10.08 11.74 -13.47
N PHE A 83 9.30 12.81 -13.65
CA PHE A 83 9.26 13.93 -12.69
C PHE A 83 8.78 13.49 -11.32
N LEU A 84 7.70 12.70 -11.25
CA LEU A 84 7.16 12.22 -9.97
C LEU A 84 8.22 11.46 -9.17
N ARG A 85 8.96 10.56 -9.83
CA ARG A 85 10.05 9.80 -9.19
C ARG A 85 11.13 10.73 -8.62
N LYS A 86 11.52 11.76 -9.39
CA LYS A 86 12.54 12.74 -8.97
C LYS A 86 12.06 13.56 -7.78
N PHE A 87 10.86 14.13 -7.83
CA PHE A 87 10.30 14.95 -6.75
C PHE A 87 10.08 14.17 -5.46
N VAL A 88 9.54 12.95 -5.56
CA VAL A 88 9.37 12.07 -4.38
C VAL A 88 10.73 11.74 -3.77
N GLY A 89 11.73 11.43 -4.59
CA GLY A 89 13.09 11.17 -4.13
C GLY A 89 13.72 12.37 -3.43
N GLN A 90 13.59 13.56 -4.03
CA GLN A 90 14.11 14.81 -3.48
C GLN A 90 13.42 15.16 -2.15
N LYS A 91 12.09 15.11 -2.11
CA LYS A 91 11.30 15.45 -0.91
C LYS A 91 11.56 14.49 0.24
N ALA A 92 11.55 13.18 -0.02
CA ALA A 92 11.87 12.18 0.99
C ALA A 92 13.33 12.27 1.46
N GLY A 93 14.25 12.60 0.54
CA GLY A 93 15.65 12.86 0.86
C GLY A 93 15.81 14.07 1.77
N TYR A 94 15.13 15.17 1.46
CA TYR A 94 15.19 16.42 2.22
C TYR A 94 14.63 16.27 3.65
N LEU A 95 13.43 15.69 3.78
CA LEU A 95 12.79 15.51 5.10
C LEU A 95 13.58 14.59 6.03
N LEU A 96 14.25 13.58 5.48
CA LEU A 96 15.10 12.66 6.22
C LEU A 96 16.59 12.93 6.02
N SER A 97 16.97 14.17 5.64
CA SER A 97 18.38 14.55 5.53
C SER A 97 19.05 14.56 6.91
N LYS A 98 18.31 14.98 7.94
CA LYS A 98 18.74 14.84 9.33
C LYS A 98 18.22 13.50 9.87
N GLU A 99 19.12 12.73 10.46
CA GLU A 99 18.71 11.51 11.15
C GLU A 99 17.81 11.85 12.33
N MET A 100 16.75 11.06 12.49
CA MET A 100 15.88 11.15 13.66
C MET A 100 16.67 10.73 14.90
N SER A 101 16.76 11.66 15.85
CA SER A 101 17.31 11.44 17.17
C SER A 101 16.18 11.53 18.19
N ILE A 102 15.96 10.48 18.96
CA ILE A 102 15.07 10.52 20.12
C ILE A 102 15.94 10.91 21.31
N GLN A 103 15.50 11.90 22.10
CA GLN A 103 16.21 12.33 23.29
C GLN A 103 15.42 11.92 24.52
N THR A 104 16.04 11.12 25.40
CA THR A 104 15.42 10.66 26.64
C THR A 104 16.31 11.00 27.83
N LYS A 105 15.72 11.37 28.97
CA LYS A 105 16.49 11.67 30.20
C LYS A 105 17.11 10.42 30.84
N ASN A 106 16.53 9.24 30.59
CA ASN A 106 16.99 7.96 31.11
C ASN A 106 17.94 7.28 30.11
N LYS A 107 19.21 7.09 30.52
CA LYS A 107 20.27 6.51 29.68
C LYS A 107 19.98 5.06 29.28
N VAL A 108 19.39 4.26 30.17
CA VAL A 108 19.08 2.84 29.89
C VAL A 108 18.02 2.73 28.79
N TYR A 109 17.02 3.61 28.81
CA TYR A 109 16.01 3.66 27.77
C TYR A 109 16.56 4.17 26.44
N ASP A 110 17.49 5.12 26.48
CA ASP A 110 18.13 5.65 25.28
C ASP A 110 18.90 4.58 24.51
N GLU A 111 19.64 3.72 25.22
CA GLU A 111 20.36 2.57 24.65
C GLU A 111 19.40 1.54 24.02
N LEU A 112 18.34 1.16 24.73
CA LEU A 112 17.33 0.22 24.22
C LEU A 112 16.61 0.76 22.98
N LEU A 113 16.23 2.04 22.97
CA LEU A 113 15.57 2.67 21.84
C LEU A 113 16.50 2.80 20.64
N THR A 114 17.78 3.11 20.86
CA THR A 114 18.78 3.17 19.79
C THR A 114 18.95 1.81 19.11
N GLY A 115 18.83 0.71 19.86
CA GLY A 115 18.81 -0.65 19.30
C GLY A 115 17.58 -0.93 18.42
N ILE A 116 16.42 -0.38 18.75
CA ILE A 116 15.17 -0.54 17.99
C ILE A 116 15.17 0.35 16.73
N PHE A 117 15.63 1.60 16.86
CA PHE A 117 15.70 2.59 15.78
C PHE A 117 16.99 2.48 14.97
N ASP A 118 17.28 1.25 14.56
CA ASP A 118 18.47 0.90 13.82
C ASP A 118 18.45 1.45 12.38
N LYS A 119 19.53 1.16 11.63
CA LYS A 119 19.63 1.53 10.22
C LYS A 119 18.52 0.86 9.38
N GLY A 120 18.07 -0.33 9.76
CA GLY A 120 16.94 -1.03 9.14
C GLY A 120 15.64 -0.23 9.25
N PHE A 121 15.28 0.21 10.46
CA PHE A 121 14.12 1.05 10.70
C PHE A 121 14.21 2.39 9.97
N LYS A 122 15.38 3.04 9.97
CA LYS A 122 15.57 4.30 9.20
C LYS A 122 15.31 4.09 7.70
N ARG A 123 15.73 2.95 7.13
CA ARG A 123 15.43 2.59 5.73
C ARG A 123 13.95 2.32 5.51
N LEU A 124 13.31 1.60 6.43
CA LEU A 124 11.87 1.33 6.41
C LEU A 124 11.08 2.65 6.41
N LEU A 125 11.41 3.56 7.32
CA LEU A 125 10.79 4.88 7.43
C LEU A 125 10.95 5.70 6.14
N LYS A 126 12.15 5.68 5.53
CA LYS A 126 12.38 6.35 4.24
C LYS A 126 11.51 5.79 3.12
N ASN A 127 11.29 4.48 3.09
CA ASN A 127 10.41 3.86 2.11
C ASN A 127 8.94 4.19 2.41
N LEU A 128 8.53 4.16 3.69
CA LEU A 128 7.18 4.54 4.11
C LEU A 128 6.83 5.97 3.70
N LEU A 129 7.76 6.92 3.85
CA LEU A 129 7.57 8.30 3.39
C LEU A 129 7.43 8.40 1.87
N LYS A 130 8.27 7.70 1.10
CA LYS A 130 8.13 7.66 -0.36
C LYS A 130 6.78 7.10 -0.77
N ASP A 131 6.31 6.08 -0.05
CA ASP A 131 5.03 5.44 -0.32
C ASP A 131 3.86 6.35 0.03
N SER A 132 3.96 7.10 1.13
CA SER A 132 2.97 8.12 1.48
C SER A 132 2.91 9.24 0.44
N PHE A 133 4.03 9.68 -0.13
CA PHE A 133 4.00 10.73 -1.15
C PHE A 133 3.43 10.27 -2.49
N LYS A 134 3.66 9.01 -2.87
CA LYS A 134 3.17 8.49 -4.16
C LYS A 134 1.70 8.02 -4.08
N MET A 135 1.26 7.51 -2.93
CA MET A 135 -0.09 6.94 -2.73
C MET A 135 -0.99 7.83 -1.86
N GLY A 136 -0.50 8.95 -1.33
CA GLY A 136 -1.25 9.81 -0.39
C GLY A 136 -1.20 9.31 1.05
N CYS A 137 -1.28 7.99 1.28
CA CYS A 137 -1.10 7.39 2.60
C CYS A 137 -0.30 6.08 2.54
N ALA A 138 0.38 5.76 3.64
CA ALA A 138 1.10 4.52 3.82
C ALA A 138 0.89 4.00 5.25
N TRP A 139 0.85 2.67 5.39
CA TRP A 139 0.56 2.00 6.64
C TRP A 139 1.77 1.17 7.07
N LEU A 140 2.12 1.25 8.34
CA LEU A 140 3.13 0.40 8.96
C LEU A 140 2.43 -0.45 10.03
N HIS A 141 2.38 -1.76 9.82
CA HIS A 141 1.85 -2.69 10.81
C HIS A 141 3.01 -3.33 11.57
N VAL A 142 3.09 -3.08 12.88
CA VAL A 142 4.09 -3.67 13.77
C VAL A 142 3.50 -4.94 14.37
N TYR A 143 4.18 -6.07 14.15
CA TYR A 143 3.80 -7.35 14.74
C TYR A 143 4.91 -7.86 15.65
N LEU A 144 4.52 -8.49 16.75
CA LEU A 144 5.45 -9.16 17.64
C LEU A 144 5.79 -10.51 17.02
N ARG A 145 7.04 -10.68 16.61
CA ARG A 145 7.58 -12.02 16.36
C ARG A 145 7.72 -12.67 17.73
N ARG A 146 6.93 -13.72 18.02
CA ARG A 146 7.32 -14.64 19.08
C ARG A 146 8.58 -15.33 18.59
N GLU A 147 9.71 -15.00 19.19
CA GLU A 147 10.90 -15.83 19.05
C GLU A 147 10.54 -17.20 19.61
N CYS A 148 10.43 -18.20 18.73
CA CYS A 148 10.51 -19.57 19.18
C CYS A 148 11.95 -19.74 19.68
N PRO A 149 12.18 -20.17 20.94
CA PRO A 149 13.54 -20.43 21.39
C PRO A 149 14.16 -21.42 20.40
N VAL A 150 15.28 -21.03 19.80
CA VAL A 150 16.06 -21.90 18.92
C VAL A 150 16.74 -22.95 19.81
N SER A 151 15.96 -23.96 20.17
CA SER A 151 16.32 -25.31 20.59
C SER A 151 15.24 -26.16 19.92
N ASP A 152 15.41 -26.68 18.71
CA ASP A 152 16.46 -27.62 18.32
C ASP A 152 16.72 -27.50 16.81
N GLY A 153 17.95 -27.82 16.41
CA GLY A 153 18.37 -27.84 15.02
C GLY A 153 17.51 -28.77 14.17
N CYS A 154 17.14 -28.28 12.99
CA CYS A 154 16.74 -29.07 11.84
C CYS A 154 17.50 -28.50 10.64
#